data_AF-A0A850QTS7-F1
#
_entry.id   AF-A0A850QTS7-F1
#
_cell.length_a   1.000
_cell.length_b   1.000
_cell.length_c   1.000
_cell.angle_alpha   90.00
_cell.angle_beta   90.00
_cell.angle_gamma   90.00
#
_symmetry.space_group_name_H-M   'P 1'
#
loop_
_entity.id
_entity.type
_entity.pdbx_description
1 polymer ?
#
loop_
_entity_poly.entity_id
_entity_poly.type
_entity_poly.pdbx_seq_one_letter_code
_entity_poly.pdbx_strand_id
1 'polypeptide(L)'
;MNTLQEIVQSHKAGAKNGIYSVCSAHPLVIEASLLQALDDNSALLIEATSNQVDQFGGYTGMTPSDFRDFVLDKAEQYQFPTEKLILGGDHLGPNRWQDLPASEAMSKADDLIAAYVAAGFKKIHLDCSMSCAGDPVPLSDEIVAERAARLARIAEQTAVATFGSSDVVYVIGTEVPVPGGAAEELDELEVTSAQAATKTIECHRSAFAALGLNCWERVIGLVVQPGVEFDHTGVIDYQPEKAIGLSQVVDQYPQMVFEAHSTDYQTDKAYCQLVADHFAILKVGPALTFAMREALFNLAAIEDELVASAHSSHFKQCIENQMREHPQYWQKYYHGNESQQRFSRCYSFSDRIRYYWPDETILQAQATLFSNLSRYSIPLPLLSQYLPEQFHHVREGLISAEPKALVIDKIRQVLRSYSKACHPNI
;
A
#
# COMPACT_ATOMS: atom_id res chain seq x y z
N MET A 1 -7.78 -12.80 -20.64
CA MET A 1 -7.02 -13.09 -19.40
C MET A 1 -6.87 -11.76 -18.68
N ASN A 2 -6.82 -11.74 -17.35
CA ASN A 2 -6.66 -10.48 -16.62
C ASN A 2 -5.21 -9.97 -16.75
N THR A 3 -4.98 -8.66 -16.84
CA THR A 3 -3.66 -8.01 -16.93
C THR A 3 -2.67 -8.51 -15.87
N LEU A 4 -3.11 -8.76 -14.63
CA LEU A 4 -2.23 -9.31 -13.59
C LEU A 4 -1.75 -10.73 -13.91
N GLN A 5 -2.62 -11.57 -14.48
CA GLN A 5 -2.23 -12.91 -14.91
C GLN A 5 -1.21 -12.85 -16.06
N GLU A 6 -1.34 -11.88 -16.97
CA GLU A 6 -0.39 -11.67 -18.06
C GLU A 6 0.99 -11.25 -17.53
N ILE A 7 1.03 -10.34 -16.56
CA ILE A 7 2.26 -9.94 -15.86
C ILE A 7 2.92 -11.14 -15.19
N VAL A 8 2.15 -11.94 -14.44
CA VAL A 8 2.65 -13.14 -13.76
C VAL A 8 3.14 -14.19 -14.75
N GLN A 9 2.40 -14.48 -15.83
CA GLN A 9 2.84 -15.44 -16.83
C GLN A 9 4.09 -14.99 -17.58
N SER A 10 4.20 -13.69 -17.91
CA SER A 10 5.43 -13.12 -18.47
C SER A 10 6.61 -13.32 -17.50
N HIS A 11 6.39 -13.06 -16.21
CA HIS A 11 7.40 -13.26 -15.18
C HIS A 11 7.85 -14.72 -15.11
N LYS A 12 6.90 -15.66 -15.06
CA LYS A 12 7.17 -17.11 -15.02
C LYS A 12 7.77 -17.64 -16.32
N ALA A 13 7.62 -16.94 -17.44
CA ALA A 13 8.32 -17.21 -18.69
C ALA A 13 9.77 -16.69 -18.72
N GLY A 14 10.26 -16.08 -17.62
CA GLY A 14 11.64 -15.63 -17.45
C GLY A 14 11.86 -14.14 -17.70
N ALA A 15 10.80 -13.36 -17.96
CA ALA A 15 10.93 -11.91 -17.99
C ALA A 15 11.14 -11.36 -16.58
N LYS A 16 12.01 -10.37 -16.44
CA LYS A 16 12.29 -9.70 -15.17
C LYS A 16 11.29 -8.57 -14.90
N ASN A 17 10.00 -8.87 -15.02
CA ASN A 17 8.92 -7.90 -14.84
C ASN A 17 8.19 -8.12 -13.52
N GLY A 18 7.59 -7.06 -12.98
CA GLY A 18 6.72 -7.12 -11.81
C GLY A 18 5.61 -6.09 -11.92
N ILE A 19 4.93 -5.83 -10.80
CA ILE A 19 4.04 -4.70 -10.63
C ILE A 19 4.19 -4.16 -9.22
N TYR A 20 4.25 -2.84 -9.08
CA TYR A 20 4.16 -2.20 -7.78
C TYR A 20 2.69 -1.94 -7.44
N SER A 21 2.34 -2.16 -6.18
CA SER A 21 0.99 -2.00 -5.66
C SER A 21 0.95 -0.79 -4.72
N VAL A 22 0.18 0.22 -5.11
CA VAL A 22 0.03 1.48 -4.37
C VAL A 22 -1.06 1.32 -3.31
N CYS A 23 -0.66 1.16 -2.05
CA CYS A 23 -1.55 0.98 -0.90
C CYS A 23 -1.83 2.31 -0.18
N SER A 24 -2.44 3.26 -0.88
CA SER A 24 -2.75 4.59 -0.32
C SER A 24 -4.10 5.09 -0.78
N ALA A 25 -4.80 5.79 0.11
CA ALA A 25 -6.05 6.51 -0.20
C ALA A 25 -5.84 8.03 -0.31
N HIS A 26 -4.59 8.52 -0.20
CA HIS A 26 -4.35 9.95 -0.19
C HIS A 26 -4.46 10.55 -1.61
N PRO A 27 -5.23 11.63 -1.84
CA PRO A 27 -5.47 12.17 -3.18
C PRO A 27 -4.20 12.55 -3.96
N LEU A 28 -3.21 13.15 -3.30
CA LEU A 28 -1.94 13.50 -3.95
C LEU A 28 -1.11 12.26 -4.31
N VAL A 29 -1.22 11.17 -3.55
CA VAL A 29 -0.52 9.92 -3.88
C VAL A 29 -1.17 9.25 -5.08
N ILE A 30 -2.50 9.14 -5.10
CA ILE A 30 -3.24 8.63 -6.26
C ILE A 30 -2.92 9.42 -7.53
N GLU A 31 -2.91 10.75 -7.44
CA GLU A 31 -2.51 11.62 -8.54
C GLU A 31 -1.08 11.36 -9.03
N ALA A 32 -0.11 11.27 -8.12
CA ALA A 32 1.27 10.98 -8.46
C ALA A 32 1.41 9.59 -9.13
N SER A 33 0.65 8.61 -8.68
CA SER A 33 0.63 7.26 -9.24
C SER A 33 0.05 7.21 -10.65
N LEU A 34 -1.05 7.93 -10.91
CA LEU A 34 -1.62 8.07 -12.25
C LEU A 34 -0.63 8.72 -13.21
N LEU A 35 0.00 9.82 -12.80
CA LEU A 35 0.98 10.53 -13.63
C LEU A 35 2.22 9.69 -13.91
N GLN A 36 2.71 8.94 -12.92
CA GLN A 36 3.84 8.04 -13.12
C GLN A 36 3.51 6.91 -14.10
N ALA A 37 2.36 6.25 -13.93
CA ALA A 37 1.93 5.18 -14.82
C ALA A 37 1.61 5.67 -16.25
N LEU A 38 1.18 6.93 -16.42
CA LEU A 38 1.08 7.57 -17.75
C LEU A 38 2.43 7.69 -18.43
N ASP A 39 3.42 8.25 -17.73
CA ASP A 39 4.77 8.45 -18.26
C ASP A 39 5.43 7.10 -18.61
N ASP A 40 5.16 6.07 -17.82
CA ASP A 40 5.63 4.71 -18.03
C ASP A 40 4.79 3.93 -19.07
N ASN A 41 3.64 4.47 -19.49
CA ASN A 41 2.66 3.77 -20.32
C ASN A 41 2.26 2.39 -19.74
N SER A 42 2.27 2.25 -18.41
CA SER A 42 2.12 0.98 -17.69
C SER A 42 0.70 0.78 -17.12
N ALA A 43 0.43 -0.43 -16.62
CA ALA A 43 -0.74 -0.68 -15.78
C ALA A 43 -0.51 -0.12 -14.38
N LEU A 44 -1.56 0.38 -13.74
CA LEU A 44 -1.51 0.92 -12.38
C LEU A 44 -2.35 0.06 -11.44
N LEU A 45 -1.72 -0.50 -10.42
CA LEU A 45 -2.40 -1.20 -9.33
C LEU A 45 -2.51 -0.28 -8.11
N ILE A 46 -3.75 0.03 -7.71
CA ILE A 46 -4.08 0.74 -6.48
C ILE A 46 -4.87 -0.19 -5.58
N GLU A 47 -4.45 -0.32 -4.32
CA GLU A 47 -5.10 -1.18 -3.34
C GLU A 47 -5.61 -0.40 -2.12
N ALA A 48 -6.78 -0.82 -1.62
CA ALA A 48 -7.35 -0.32 -0.38
C ALA A 48 -7.46 -1.44 0.65
N THR A 49 -6.92 -1.19 1.85
CA THR A 49 -7.08 -2.08 3.01
C THR A 49 -8.50 -2.05 3.56
N SER A 50 -8.90 -3.13 4.23
CA SER A 50 -10.18 -3.20 4.98
C SER A 50 -10.30 -2.17 6.11
N ASN A 51 -9.20 -1.53 6.53
CA ASN A 51 -9.21 -0.41 7.47
C ASN A 51 -9.54 0.92 6.80
N GLN A 52 -9.05 1.13 5.58
CA GLN A 52 -9.29 2.34 4.80
C GLN A 52 -10.72 2.40 4.30
N VAL A 53 -11.17 1.31 3.68
CA VAL A 53 -12.38 1.24 2.88
C VAL A 53 -13.10 -0.05 3.22
N ASP A 54 -14.40 0.04 3.46
CA ASP A 54 -15.27 -1.10 3.75
C ASP A 54 -16.75 -0.72 3.68
N GLN A 55 -17.65 -1.66 3.93
CA GLN A 55 -19.10 -1.43 3.82
C GLN A 55 -19.66 -0.35 4.78
N PHE A 56 -18.90 0.09 5.78
CA PHE A 56 -19.23 1.14 6.75
C PHE A 56 -18.39 2.42 6.56
N GLY A 57 -17.51 2.48 5.56
CA GLY A 57 -16.70 3.66 5.24
C GLY A 57 -15.26 3.66 5.75
N GLY A 58 -14.87 2.72 6.62
CA GLY A 58 -13.53 2.70 7.21
C GLY A 58 -13.14 4.00 7.91
N TYR A 59 -11.84 4.29 7.99
CA TYR A 59 -11.40 5.59 8.49
C TYR A 59 -11.45 6.70 7.42
N THR A 60 -11.62 6.34 6.14
CA THR A 60 -11.70 7.33 5.05
C THR A 60 -13.10 7.89 4.84
N GLY A 61 -14.13 7.25 5.39
CA GLY A 61 -15.52 7.52 5.09
C GLY A 61 -16.01 6.94 3.75
N MET A 62 -15.18 6.17 3.04
CA MET A 62 -15.49 5.62 1.71
C MET A 62 -15.87 4.14 1.76
N THR A 63 -16.96 3.78 1.08
CA THR A 63 -17.23 2.39 0.69
C THR A 63 -16.36 1.98 -0.49
N PRO A 64 -16.27 0.67 -0.84
CA PRO A 64 -15.54 0.25 -2.04
C PRO A 64 -16.02 0.93 -3.33
N SER A 65 -17.32 1.22 -3.45
CA SER A 65 -17.84 1.96 -4.60
C SER A 65 -17.39 3.41 -4.59
N ASP A 66 -17.42 4.07 -3.43
CA ASP A 66 -16.94 5.47 -3.30
C ASP A 66 -15.45 5.57 -3.62
N PHE A 67 -14.64 4.61 -3.15
CA PHE A 67 -13.21 4.59 -3.44
C PHE A 67 -12.93 4.37 -4.93
N ARG A 68 -13.66 3.46 -5.59
CA ARG A 68 -13.57 3.29 -7.05
C ARG A 68 -13.89 4.59 -7.76
N ASP A 69 -15.03 5.19 -7.45
CA ASP A 69 -15.50 6.40 -8.14
C ASP A 69 -14.51 7.55 -7.93
N PHE A 70 -13.99 7.70 -6.70
CA PHE A 70 -12.90 8.63 -6.40
C PHE A 70 -11.65 8.43 -7.26
N VAL A 71 -11.19 7.19 -7.44
CA VAL A 71 -10.01 6.91 -8.28
C VAL A 71 -10.32 7.10 -9.76
N LEU A 72 -11.52 6.74 -10.23
CA LEU A 72 -11.96 6.92 -11.61
C LEU A 72 -12.08 8.41 -11.97
N ASP A 73 -12.63 9.24 -11.09
CA ASP A 73 -12.69 10.69 -11.28
C ASP A 73 -11.28 11.29 -11.43
N LYS A 74 -10.32 10.78 -10.66
CA LYS A 74 -8.91 11.17 -10.79
C LYS A 74 -8.29 10.67 -12.10
N ALA A 75 -8.57 9.44 -12.49
CA ALA A 75 -8.11 8.89 -13.76
C ALA A 75 -8.64 9.72 -14.94
N GLU A 76 -9.93 10.09 -14.93
CA GLU A 76 -10.53 10.97 -15.94
C GLU A 76 -9.87 12.36 -15.95
N GLN A 77 -9.68 12.96 -14.77
CA GLN A 77 -9.03 14.26 -14.62
C GLN A 77 -7.63 14.30 -15.29
N TYR A 78 -6.87 13.21 -15.18
CA TYR A 78 -5.52 13.09 -15.75
C TYR A 78 -5.48 12.34 -17.10
N GLN A 79 -6.65 12.03 -17.68
CA GLN A 79 -6.76 11.28 -18.94
C GLN A 79 -6.03 9.92 -18.90
N PHE A 80 -6.00 9.28 -17.74
CA PHE A 80 -5.47 7.94 -17.57
C PHE A 80 -6.42 6.91 -18.20
N PRO A 81 -5.93 5.98 -19.05
CA PRO A 81 -6.77 4.94 -19.65
C PRO A 81 -7.29 3.98 -18.58
N THR A 82 -8.60 4.04 -18.30
CA THR A 82 -9.24 3.26 -17.23
C THR A 82 -9.05 1.75 -17.37
N GLU A 83 -8.85 1.24 -18.58
CA GLU A 83 -8.54 -0.17 -18.85
C GLU A 83 -7.18 -0.62 -18.32
N LYS A 84 -6.27 0.32 -18.01
CA LYS A 84 -4.98 0.06 -17.38
C LYS A 84 -5.02 0.20 -15.86
N LEU A 85 -6.14 0.65 -15.29
CA LEU A 85 -6.32 0.81 -13.86
C LEU A 85 -6.81 -0.51 -13.26
N ILE A 86 -6.13 -0.97 -12.22
CA ILE A 86 -6.47 -2.19 -11.50
C ILE A 86 -6.72 -1.78 -10.05
N LEU A 87 -7.92 -2.10 -9.55
CA LEU A 87 -8.28 -1.91 -8.16
C LEU A 87 -8.15 -3.24 -7.41
N GLY A 88 -7.42 -3.22 -6.29
CA GLY A 88 -7.23 -4.37 -5.41
C GLY A 88 -7.66 -4.13 -3.97
N GLY A 89 -8.05 -5.21 -3.30
CA GLY A 89 -8.37 -5.22 -1.88
C GLY A 89 -7.25 -5.89 -1.10
N ASP A 90 -6.74 -5.19 -0.08
CA ASP A 90 -5.63 -5.66 0.73
C ASP A 90 -6.09 -6.14 2.13
N HIS A 91 -5.54 -7.27 2.57
CA HIS A 91 -5.87 -7.95 3.83
C HIS A 91 -7.38 -8.03 4.06
N LEU A 92 -8.12 -8.55 3.08
CA LEU A 92 -9.57 -8.70 3.19
C LEU A 92 -9.90 -9.97 3.97
N GLY A 93 -10.59 -9.77 5.09
CA GLY A 93 -10.98 -10.82 6.02
C GLY A 93 -11.47 -10.22 7.35
N PRO A 94 -11.36 -10.95 8.47
CA PRO A 94 -11.94 -10.53 9.75
C PRO A 94 -11.10 -9.48 10.51
N ASN A 95 -10.04 -8.92 9.92
CA ASN A 95 -9.05 -8.07 10.60
C ASN A 95 -9.65 -6.94 11.46
N ARG A 96 -10.67 -6.23 10.97
CA ARG A 96 -11.32 -5.14 11.71
C ARG A 96 -12.26 -5.57 12.83
N TRP A 97 -12.62 -6.84 12.86
CA TRP A 97 -13.64 -7.39 13.73
C TRP A 97 -13.10 -8.53 14.60
N GLN A 98 -11.79 -8.54 14.85
CA GLN A 98 -11.13 -9.55 15.69
C GLN A 98 -11.70 -9.61 17.11
N ASP A 99 -12.19 -8.49 17.63
CA ASP A 99 -12.84 -8.44 18.96
C ASP A 99 -14.20 -9.14 19.01
N LEU A 100 -14.76 -9.54 17.85
CA LEU A 100 -16.03 -10.28 17.76
C LEU A 100 -15.80 -11.80 17.69
N PRO A 101 -16.80 -12.63 18.03
CA PRO A 101 -16.75 -14.06 17.78
C PRO A 101 -16.51 -14.37 16.29
N ALA A 102 -15.75 -15.43 16.00
CA ALA A 102 -15.34 -15.78 14.64
C ALA A 102 -16.50 -15.87 13.63
N SER A 103 -17.66 -16.39 14.03
CA SER A 103 -18.85 -16.47 13.17
C SER A 103 -19.36 -15.09 12.75
N GLU A 104 -19.39 -14.12 13.67
CA GLU A 104 -19.83 -12.75 13.43
C GLU A 104 -18.80 -11.97 12.61
N ALA A 105 -17.52 -12.09 12.97
CA ALA A 105 -16.42 -11.47 12.23
C ALA A 105 -16.37 -11.94 10.77
N MET A 106 -16.51 -13.26 10.54
CA MET A 106 -16.57 -13.81 9.18
C MET A 106 -17.83 -13.42 8.42
N SER A 107 -18.98 -13.24 9.08
CA SER A 107 -20.17 -12.70 8.40
C SER A 107 -19.92 -11.29 7.87
N LYS A 108 -19.21 -10.44 8.63
CA LYS A 108 -18.83 -9.10 8.19
C LYS A 108 -17.77 -9.13 7.09
N ALA A 109 -16.87 -10.12 7.12
CA ALA A 109 -15.90 -10.36 6.06
C ALA A 109 -16.55 -10.85 4.75
N ASP A 110 -17.62 -11.65 4.82
CA ASP A 110 -18.41 -12.02 3.63
C ASP A 110 -18.98 -10.74 2.97
N ASP A 111 -19.63 -9.86 3.75
CA ASP A 111 -20.18 -8.59 3.25
C ASP A 111 -19.09 -7.68 2.67
N LEU A 112 -17.91 -7.65 3.29
CA LEU A 112 -16.74 -6.90 2.82
C LEU A 112 -16.30 -7.39 1.43
N ILE A 113 -16.11 -8.69 1.25
CA ILE A 113 -15.71 -9.28 -0.03
C ILE A 113 -16.76 -9.01 -1.11
N ALA A 114 -18.04 -9.19 -0.78
CA ALA A 114 -19.12 -8.88 -1.70
C ALA A 114 -19.11 -7.41 -2.13
N ALA A 115 -18.89 -6.47 -1.19
CA ALA A 115 -18.83 -5.05 -1.49
C ALA A 115 -17.65 -4.68 -2.42
N TYR A 116 -16.45 -5.22 -2.15
CA TYR A 116 -15.27 -5.01 -3.00
C TYR A 116 -15.48 -5.57 -4.41
N VAL A 117 -15.94 -6.81 -4.53
CA VAL A 117 -16.14 -7.44 -5.83
C VAL A 117 -17.26 -6.77 -6.61
N ALA A 118 -18.40 -6.45 -5.98
CA ALA A 118 -19.50 -5.74 -6.64
C ALA A 118 -19.10 -4.33 -7.11
N ALA A 119 -18.19 -3.67 -6.39
CA ALA A 119 -17.61 -2.40 -6.83
C ALA A 119 -16.70 -2.58 -8.07
N GLY A 120 -16.21 -3.78 -8.37
CA GLY A 120 -15.38 -4.06 -9.55
C GLY A 120 -13.89 -4.22 -9.23
N PHE A 121 -13.52 -4.40 -7.96
CA PHE A 121 -12.15 -4.76 -7.58
C PHE A 121 -11.81 -6.14 -8.15
N LYS A 122 -10.66 -6.24 -8.81
CA LYS A 122 -10.25 -7.45 -9.56
C LYS A 122 -9.13 -8.24 -8.89
N LYS A 123 -8.34 -7.62 -8.02
CA LYS A 123 -7.34 -8.28 -7.18
C LYS A 123 -7.85 -8.37 -5.75
N ILE A 124 -7.93 -9.56 -5.19
CA ILE A 124 -8.46 -9.78 -3.84
C ILE A 124 -7.44 -10.55 -2.99
N HIS A 125 -6.83 -9.88 -2.03
CA HIS A 125 -6.01 -10.52 -1.02
C HIS A 125 -6.90 -11.10 0.09
N LEU A 126 -6.98 -12.42 0.18
CA LEU A 126 -7.75 -13.17 1.17
C LEU A 126 -6.87 -13.50 2.37
N ASP A 127 -7.04 -12.73 3.45
CA ASP A 127 -6.28 -12.92 4.68
C ASP A 127 -7.23 -13.16 5.86
N CYS A 128 -7.24 -14.40 6.34
CA CYS A 128 -8.00 -14.85 7.50
C CYS A 128 -7.09 -15.39 8.62
N SER A 129 -5.83 -14.95 8.66
CA SER A 129 -4.80 -15.41 9.60
C SER A 129 -5.04 -14.97 11.04
N MET A 130 -5.77 -13.87 11.24
CA MET A 130 -6.05 -13.28 12.54
C MET A 130 -7.04 -14.10 13.37
N SER A 131 -6.68 -14.39 14.62
CA SER A 131 -7.59 -14.99 15.60
C SER A 131 -8.68 -14.00 16.01
N CYS A 132 -9.93 -14.42 15.92
CA CYS A 132 -11.08 -13.67 16.46
C CYS A 132 -11.33 -14.04 17.93
N ALA A 133 -12.28 -13.37 18.59
CA ALA A 133 -12.63 -13.70 19.96
C ALA A 133 -13.11 -15.16 20.09
N GLY A 134 -12.42 -15.93 20.93
CA GLY A 134 -12.68 -17.35 21.15
C GLY A 134 -11.95 -18.32 20.21
N ASP A 135 -11.18 -17.81 19.24
CA ASP A 135 -10.30 -18.64 18.41
C ASP A 135 -9.06 -19.12 19.17
N PRO A 136 -8.42 -20.23 18.72
CA PRO A 136 -7.05 -20.52 19.13
C PRO A 136 -6.09 -19.41 18.67
N VAL A 137 -5.01 -19.21 19.44
CA VAL A 137 -3.98 -18.21 19.15
C VAL A 137 -2.60 -18.91 19.11
N PRO A 138 -1.91 -18.96 17.96
CA PRO A 138 -2.38 -18.58 16.63
C PRO A 138 -3.41 -19.56 16.04
N LEU A 139 -4.07 -19.18 14.94
CA LEU A 139 -4.85 -20.09 14.11
C LEU A 139 -3.97 -21.14 13.43
N SER A 140 -4.54 -22.30 13.07
CA SER A 140 -3.87 -23.27 12.21
C SER A 140 -4.08 -22.94 10.72
N ASP A 141 -3.13 -23.32 9.87
CA ASP A 141 -3.21 -23.09 8.41
C ASP A 141 -4.50 -23.64 7.80
N GLU A 142 -5.03 -24.74 8.34
CA GLU A 142 -6.28 -25.35 7.89
C GLU A 142 -7.48 -24.43 8.16
N ILE A 143 -7.57 -23.83 9.36
CA ILE A 143 -8.64 -22.88 9.70
C ILE A 143 -8.52 -21.63 8.82
N VAL A 144 -7.30 -21.12 8.63
CA VAL A 144 -7.04 -19.95 7.77
C VAL A 144 -7.48 -20.24 6.34
N ALA A 145 -7.07 -21.38 5.79
CA ALA A 145 -7.42 -21.81 4.43
C ALA A 145 -8.93 -22.02 4.24
N GLU A 146 -9.62 -22.62 5.21
CA GLU A 146 -11.08 -22.80 5.19
C GLU A 146 -11.83 -21.46 5.15
N ARG A 147 -11.39 -20.50 5.97
CA ARG A 147 -11.95 -19.13 5.98
C ARG A 147 -11.67 -18.41 4.67
N ALA A 148 -10.46 -18.48 4.14
CA ALA A 148 -10.11 -17.90 2.85
C ALA A 148 -10.92 -18.53 1.70
N ALA A 149 -11.10 -19.84 1.68
CA ALA A 149 -11.92 -20.53 0.68
C ALA A 149 -13.40 -20.12 0.75
N ARG A 150 -13.94 -19.90 1.96
CA ARG A 150 -15.29 -19.31 2.14
C ARG A 150 -15.38 -17.94 1.47
N LEU A 151 -14.41 -17.06 1.72
CA LEU A 151 -14.38 -15.71 1.13
C LEU A 151 -14.21 -15.75 -0.38
N ALA A 152 -13.36 -16.63 -0.91
CA ALA A 152 -13.22 -16.85 -2.36
C ALA A 152 -14.56 -17.27 -3.00
N ARG A 153 -15.34 -18.14 -2.34
CA ARG A 153 -16.67 -18.51 -2.82
C ARG A 153 -17.61 -17.30 -2.91
N ILE A 154 -17.58 -16.42 -1.90
CA ILE A 154 -18.39 -15.18 -1.91
C ILE A 154 -17.96 -14.26 -3.05
N ALA A 155 -16.65 -14.11 -3.28
CA ALA A 155 -16.11 -13.33 -4.39
C ALA A 155 -16.59 -13.88 -5.74
N GLU A 156 -16.44 -15.18 -5.99
CA GLU A 156 -16.88 -15.83 -7.23
C GLU A 156 -18.39 -15.68 -7.47
N GLN A 157 -19.21 -15.92 -6.45
CA GLN A 157 -20.67 -15.79 -6.54
C GLN A 157 -21.08 -14.34 -6.84
N THR A 158 -20.44 -13.37 -6.17
CA THR A 158 -20.71 -11.94 -6.37
C THR A 158 -20.30 -11.49 -7.77
N ALA A 159 -19.13 -11.92 -8.24
CA ALA A 159 -18.63 -11.58 -9.57
C ALA A 159 -19.57 -12.12 -10.66
N VAL A 160 -19.98 -13.38 -10.57
CA VAL A 160 -20.92 -13.98 -11.53
C VAL A 160 -22.30 -13.30 -11.47
N ALA A 161 -22.81 -13.00 -10.28
CA ALA A 161 -24.09 -12.32 -10.13
C ALA A 161 -24.08 -10.89 -10.69
N THR A 162 -22.96 -10.17 -10.54
CA THR A 162 -22.84 -8.76 -10.91
C THR A 162 -22.41 -8.57 -12.38
N PHE A 163 -21.49 -9.39 -12.87
CA PHE A 163 -20.83 -9.22 -14.18
C PHE A 163 -21.04 -10.41 -15.13
N GLY A 164 -21.79 -11.44 -14.73
CA GLY A 164 -22.04 -12.64 -15.53
C GLY A 164 -20.88 -13.65 -15.60
N SER A 165 -19.68 -13.26 -15.16
CA SER A 165 -18.49 -14.12 -15.09
C SER A 165 -17.52 -13.62 -14.01
N SER A 166 -16.56 -14.46 -13.61
CA SER A 166 -15.48 -14.07 -12.69
C SER A 166 -14.14 -14.06 -13.41
N ASP A 167 -13.50 -12.90 -13.38
CA ASP A 167 -12.10 -12.63 -13.77
C ASP A 167 -11.26 -12.16 -12.57
N VAL A 168 -11.78 -12.34 -11.35
CA VAL A 168 -11.12 -11.99 -10.09
C VAL A 168 -9.90 -12.87 -9.90
N VAL A 169 -8.78 -12.24 -9.57
CA VAL A 169 -7.53 -12.89 -9.17
C VAL A 169 -7.33 -12.76 -7.66
N TYR A 170 -6.73 -13.78 -7.07
CA TYR A 170 -6.58 -13.92 -5.63
C TYR A 170 -5.12 -13.90 -5.23
N VAL A 171 -4.88 -13.32 -4.07
CA VAL A 171 -3.65 -13.48 -3.29
C VAL A 171 -4.04 -14.12 -1.97
N ILE A 172 -3.24 -15.07 -1.48
CA ILE A 172 -3.46 -15.77 -0.20
C ILE A 172 -2.24 -15.59 0.71
N GLY A 173 -2.37 -16.06 1.94
CA GLY A 173 -1.29 -16.01 2.93
C GLY A 173 -1.28 -14.70 3.71
N THR A 174 -0.24 -14.52 4.50
CA THR A 174 0.03 -13.32 5.28
C THR A 174 1.53 -13.27 5.52
N GLU A 175 2.07 -12.08 5.72
CA GLU A 175 3.37 -11.92 6.35
C GLU A 175 3.24 -12.13 7.86
N VAL A 176 4.28 -12.73 8.45
CA VAL A 176 4.39 -12.90 9.91
C VAL A 176 5.75 -12.32 10.30
N PRO A 177 5.81 -11.34 11.24
CA PRO A 177 4.68 -10.70 11.92
C PRO A 177 3.85 -9.78 11.01
N VAL A 178 2.63 -9.46 11.44
CA VAL A 178 1.66 -8.58 10.75
C VAL A 178 2.27 -7.19 10.45
N PRO A 179 1.99 -6.57 9.29
CA PRO A 179 2.66 -5.38 8.79
C PRO A 179 2.13 -4.12 9.45
N GLY A 180 2.98 -3.09 9.50
CA GLY A 180 2.62 -1.80 10.08
C GLY A 180 3.76 -1.06 10.79
N GLY A 181 4.99 -1.53 10.63
CA GLY A 181 6.14 -1.13 11.43
C GLY A 181 6.12 -1.84 12.77
N ALA A 182 7.19 -2.58 13.08
CA ALA A 182 7.32 -3.24 14.38
C ALA A 182 7.18 -2.20 15.51
N ALA A 183 6.45 -2.57 16.57
CA ALA A 183 6.35 -1.76 17.78
C ALA A 183 7.62 -1.84 18.65
N GLU A 184 8.53 -2.76 18.32
CA GLU A 184 9.78 -3.05 19.04
C GLU A 184 10.98 -2.88 18.09
N GLU A 185 12.16 -2.60 18.66
CA GLU A 185 13.42 -2.45 17.91
C GLU A 185 13.68 -3.72 17.05
N LEU A 186 13.90 -3.49 15.76
CA LEU A 186 14.14 -4.54 14.77
C LEU A 186 15.55 -5.15 14.92
N ASP A 187 15.71 -6.21 15.70
CA ASP A 187 16.98 -6.93 15.82
C ASP A 187 17.19 -7.94 14.67
N GLU A 188 16.24 -8.86 14.42
CA GLU A 188 16.28 -9.81 13.30
C GLU A 188 14.87 -10.17 12.82
N LEU A 189 14.68 -10.19 11.49
CA LEU A 189 13.43 -10.60 10.83
C LEU A 189 13.61 -11.96 10.17
N GLU A 190 12.77 -12.92 10.54
CA GLU A 190 12.82 -14.27 10.00
C GLU A 190 12.19 -14.34 8.61
N VAL A 191 12.97 -14.78 7.62
CA VAL A 191 12.46 -15.06 6.27
C VAL A 191 11.51 -16.25 6.34
N THR A 192 10.36 -16.17 5.68
CA THR A 192 9.40 -17.28 5.63
C THR A 192 10.08 -18.55 5.11
N SER A 193 9.99 -19.64 5.87
CA SER A 193 10.56 -20.91 5.44
C SER A 193 9.85 -21.49 4.21
N ALA A 194 10.60 -22.15 3.34
CA ALA A 194 10.05 -22.83 2.16
C ALA A 194 8.95 -23.85 2.51
N GLN A 195 9.10 -24.52 3.67
CA GLN A 195 8.12 -25.48 4.17
C GLN A 195 6.81 -24.80 4.57
N ALA A 196 6.85 -23.66 5.26
CA ALA A 196 5.66 -22.91 5.64
C ALA A 196 4.91 -22.35 4.42
N ALA A 197 5.65 -21.81 3.44
CA ALA A 197 5.07 -21.35 2.18
C ALA A 197 4.36 -22.49 1.43
N THR A 198 5.03 -23.63 1.26
CA THR A 198 4.46 -24.81 0.60
C THR A 198 3.23 -25.33 1.34
N LYS A 199 3.28 -25.41 2.68
CA LYS A 199 2.15 -25.84 3.50
C LYS A 199 0.95 -24.92 3.33
N THR A 200 1.17 -23.60 3.35
CA THR A 200 0.11 -22.60 3.16
C THR A 200 -0.60 -22.80 1.81
N ILE A 201 0.17 -22.96 0.72
CA ILE A 201 -0.38 -23.20 -0.61
C ILE A 201 -1.22 -24.48 -0.62
N GLU A 202 -0.70 -25.60 -0.10
CA GLU A 202 -1.39 -26.89 -0.13
C GLU A 202 -2.66 -26.93 0.74
N CYS A 203 -2.65 -26.26 1.91
CA CYS A 203 -3.84 -26.09 2.74
C CYS A 203 -4.93 -25.30 1.99
N HIS A 204 -4.56 -24.18 1.35
CA HIS A 204 -5.51 -23.38 0.56
C HIS A 204 -6.02 -24.16 -0.66
N ARG A 205 -5.15 -24.86 -1.38
CA ARG A 205 -5.52 -25.70 -2.53
C ARG A 205 -6.57 -26.74 -2.14
N SER A 206 -6.35 -27.39 -1.01
CA SER A 206 -7.25 -28.39 -0.45
C SER A 206 -8.59 -27.79 -0.02
N ALA A 207 -8.58 -26.65 0.67
CA ALA A 207 -9.80 -25.96 1.11
C ALA A 207 -10.65 -25.45 -0.08
N PHE A 208 -10.02 -24.90 -1.11
CA PHE A 208 -10.69 -24.46 -2.33
C PHE A 208 -11.31 -25.65 -3.07
N ALA A 209 -10.58 -26.76 -3.19
CA ALA A 209 -11.07 -27.99 -3.80
C ALA A 209 -12.24 -28.61 -3.02
N ALA A 210 -12.20 -28.58 -1.68
CA ALA A 210 -13.28 -29.08 -0.82
C ALA A 210 -14.60 -28.33 -1.02
N LEU A 211 -14.55 -27.05 -1.41
CA LEU A 211 -15.72 -26.26 -1.77
C LEU A 211 -16.09 -26.33 -3.27
N GLY A 212 -15.34 -27.10 -4.07
CA GLY A 212 -15.57 -27.24 -5.51
C GLY A 212 -15.28 -25.95 -6.30
N LEU A 213 -14.38 -25.10 -5.80
CA LEU A 213 -14.05 -23.83 -6.46
C LEU A 213 -13.13 -24.06 -7.66
N ASN A 214 -13.51 -23.53 -8.83
CA ASN A 214 -12.74 -23.64 -10.08
C ASN A 214 -11.85 -22.41 -10.34
N CYS A 215 -11.42 -21.71 -9.28
CA CYS A 215 -10.67 -20.46 -9.38
C CYS A 215 -9.21 -20.57 -8.90
N TRP A 216 -8.72 -21.78 -8.60
CA TRP A 216 -7.34 -21.99 -8.13
C TRP A 216 -6.27 -21.45 -9.10
N GLU A 217 -6.49 -21.61 -10.42
CA GLU A 217 -5.61 -21.05 -11.46
C GLU A 217 -5.60 -19.50 -11.51
N ARG A 218 -6.52 -18.85 -10.77
CA ARG A 218 -6.55 -17.39 -10.57
C ARG A 218 -5.98 -16.96 -9.21
N VAL A 219 -5.47 -17.89 -8.40
CA VAL A 219 -4.64 -17.55 -7.24
C VAL A 219 -3.24 -17.26 -7.78
N ILE A 220 -2.87 -15.98 -7.84
CA ILE A 220 -1.67 -15.50 -8.53
C ILE A 220 -0.52 -15.12 -7.60
N GLY A 221 -0.80 -15.03 -6.29
CA GLY A 221 0.16 -14.55 -5.31
C GLY A 221 0.06 -15.30 -3.98
N LEU A 222 1.22 -15.52 -3.36
CA LEU A 222 1.33 -15.84 -1.95
C LEU A 222 2.06 -14.69 -1.24
N VAL A 223 1.47 -14.18 -0.16
CA VAL A 223 2.17 -13.26 0.74
C VAL A 223 3.12 -14.04 1.63
N VAL A 224 4.37 -13.57 1.70
CA VAL A 224 5.45 -14.13 2.50
C VAL A 224 6.37 -13.01 3.00
N GLN A 225 7.20 -13.29 4.00
CA GLN A 225 8.21 -12.37 4.51
C GLN A 225 9.58 -12.66 3.85
N PRO A 226 10.07 -11.83 2.91
CA PRO A 226 11.37 -12.01 2.24
C PRO A 226 12.58 -11.55 3.08
N GLY A 227 12.35 -11.01 4.27
CA GLY A 227 13.39 -10.35 5.07
C GLY A 227 13.47 -8.85 4.78
N VAL A 228 12.34 -8.18 4.57
CA VAL A 228 12.23 -6.71 4.44
C VAL A 228 11.23 -6.18 5.45
N GLU A 229 11.59 -5.11 6.15
CA GLU A 229 10.72 -4.40 7.09
C GLU A 229 11.31 -3.01 7.38
N PHE A 230 10.55 -2.17 8.05
CA PHE A 230 11.03 -0.91 8.61
C PHE A 230 10.31 -0.64 9.95
N ASP A 231 10.94 0.10 10.86
CA ASP A 231 10.32 0.50 12.14
C ASP A 231 10.13 2.02 12.22
N HIS A 232 10.47 2.65 13.33
CA HIS A 232 10.43 4.09 13.46
C HIS A 232 11.65 4.79 12.85
N THR A 233 12.83 4.17 12.89
CA THR A 233 14.11 4.81 12.58
C THR A 233 15.05 3.94 11.73
N GLY A 234 14.74 2.66 11.56
CA GLY A 234 15.55 1.69 10.83
C GLY A 234 14.78 1.04 9.68
N VAL A 235 15.57 0.47 8.77
CA VAL A 235 15.11 -0.35 7.64
C VAL A 235 15.90 -1.65 7.68
N ILE A 236 15.21 -2.78 7.60
CA ILE A 236 15.84 -4.08 7.36
C ILE A 236 15.93 -4.26 5.85
N ASP A 237 17.15 -4.17 5.32
CA ASP A 237 17.42 -4.36 3.90
C ASP A 237 17.26 -5.82 3.47
N TYR A 238 16.70 -6.00 2.27
CA TYR A 238 16.61 -7.30 1.61
C TYR A 238 17.97 -7.97 1.47
N GLN A 239 18.06 -9.24 1.89
CA GLN A 239 19.25 -10.09 1.80
C GLN A 239 18.95 -11.32 0.91
N PRO A 240 19.25 -11.26 -0.41
CA PRO A 240 18.88 -12.29 -1.36
C PRO A 240 19.32 -13.70 -0.95
N GLU A 241 20.51 -13.82 -0.36
CA GLU A 241 21.07 -15.08 0.10
C GLU A 241 20.22 -15.80 1.16
N LYS A 242 19.43 -15.06 1.95
CA LYS A 242 18.52 -15.63 2.95
C LYS A 242 17.21 -16.12 2.33
N ALA A 243 16.81 -15.56 1.18
CA ALA A 243 15.54 -15.86 0.52
C ALA A 243 15.63 -16.93 -0.57
N ILE A 244 16.82 -17.47 -0.88
CA ILE A 244 17.01 -18.48 -1.96
C ILE A 244 16.04 -19.65 -1.81
N GLY A 245 15.97 -20.27 -0.62
CA GLY A 245 15.08 -21.41 -0.39
C GLY A 245 13.60 -21.09 -0.58
N LEU A 246 13.19 -19.87 -0.21
CA LEU A 246 11.83 -19.38 -0.36
C LEU A 246 11.51 -19.10 -1.84
N SER A 247 12.40 -18.39 -2.56
CA SER A 247 12.24 -18.04 -3.98
C SER A 247 11.94 -19.26 -4.86
N GLN A 248 12.56 -20.40 -4.58
CA GLN A 248 12.41 -21.65 -5.34
C GLN A 248 11.03 -22.32 -5.17
N VAL A 249 10.25 -21.97 -4.14
CA VAL A 249 8.93 -22.61 -3.91
C VAL A 249 7.97 -22.31 -5.06
N VAL A 250 7.93 -21.05 -5.53
CA VAL A 250 6.99 -20.63 -6.59
C VAL A 250 7.35 -21.21 -7.96
N ASP A 251 8.51 -21.82 -8.17
CA ASP A 251 8.84 -22.53 -9.42
C ASP A 251 7.96 -23.75 -9.66
N GLN A 252 7.37 -24.31 -8.60
CA GLN A 252 6.45 -25.43 -8.70
C GLN A 252 5.02 -25.00 -9.07
N TYR A 253 4.73 -23.69 -9.07
CA TYR A 253 3.40 -23.12 -9.26
C TYR A 253 3.42 -22.12 -10.44
N PRO A 254 3.15 -22.56 -11.68
CA PRO A 254 3.34 -21.74 -12.88
C PRO A 254 2.44 -20.49 -12.96
N GLN A 255 1.39 -20.42 -12.13
CA GLN A 255 0.46 -19.31 -12.03
C GLN A 255 0.73 -18.36 -10.86
N MET A 256 1.76 -18.61 -10.03
CA MET A 256 2.01 -17.84 -8.80
C MET A 256 3.37 -17.14 -8.78
N VAL A 257 3.38 -15.96 -8.17
CA VAL A 257 4.57 -15.22 -7.71
C VAL A 257 4.41 -14.93 -6.21
N PHE A 258 5.41 -14.33 -5.59
CA PHE A 258 5.26 -13.76 -4.26
C PHE A 258 4.79 -12.31 -4.32
N GLU A 259 3.94 -11.98 -3.35
CA GLU A 259 3.58 -10.61 -3.01
C GLU A 259 4.34 -10.22 -1.73
N ALA A 260 5.15 -9.17 -1.80
CA ALA A 260 5.92 -8.68 -0.66
C ALA A 260 5.28 -7.41 -0.10
N HIS A 261 5.06 -7.42 1.20
CA HIS A 261 4.54 -6.30 1.98
C HIS A 261 5.68 -5.53 2.65
N SER A 262 5.39 -4.35 3.18
CA SER A 262 6.39 -3.49 3.85
C SER A 262 7.68 -3.26 3.04
N THR A 263 7.60 -3.21 1.71
CA THR A 263 8.79 -3.04 0.86
C THR A 263 9.27 -1.58 0.83
N ASP A 264 8.58 -0.69 1.52
CA ASP A 264 8.90 0.72 1.64
C ASP A 264 10.37 0.93 2.06
N TYR A 265 10.97 2.01 1.55
CA TYR A 265 12.33 2.49 1.90
C TYR A 265 13.51 1.59 1.49
N GLN A 266 13.27 0.46 0.82
CA GLN A 266 14.34 -0.38 0.26
C GLN A 266 15.11 0.37 -0.84
N THR A 267 16.33 -0.09 -1.10
CA THR A 267 17.17 0.49 -2.17
C THR A 267 16.67 0.08 -3.57
N ASP A 268 16.97 0.89 -4.60
CA ASP A 268 16.72 0.54 -6.01
C ASP A 268 17.22 -0.86 -6.39
N LYS A 269 18.41 -1.23 -5.87
CA LYS A 269 19.01 -2.54 -6.10
C LYS A 269 18.18 -3.65 -5.44
N ALA A 270 17.73 -3.44 -4.20
CA ALA A 270 16.90 -4.40 -3.48
C ALA A 270 15.57 -4.62 -4.20
N TYR A 271 14.91 -3.58 -4.72
CA TYR A 271 13.69 -3.75 -5.52
C TYR A 271 13.92 -4.62 -6.77
N CYS A 272 15.01 -4.38 -7.51
CA CYS A 272 15.36 -5.20 -8.67
C CYS A 272 15.64 -6.66 -8.29
N GLN A 273 16.28 -6.89 -7.14
CA GLN A 273 16.57 -8.23 -6.63
C GLN A 273 15.30 -8.94 -6.14
N LEU A 274 14.42 -8.24 -5.42
CA LEU A 274 13.11 -8.76 -5.01
C LEU A 274 12.31 -9.26 -6.23
N VAL A 275 12.20 -8.44 -7.29
CA VAL A 275 11.54 -8.87 -8.53
C VAL A 275 12.25 -10.08 -9.13
N ALA A 276 13.58 -10.06 -9.24
CA ALA A 276 14.33 -11.19 -9.80
C ALA A 276 14.15 -12.51 -9.01
N ASP A 277 13.93 -12.42 -7.70
CA ASP A 277 13.74 -13.56 -6.79
C ASP A 277 12.25 -13.91 -6.59
N HIS A 278 11.41 -13.52 -7.56
CA HIS A 278 9.97 -13.81 -7.65
C HIS A 278 9.05 -13.07 -6.68
N PHE A 279 9.55 -12.09 -5.94
CA PHE A 279 8.72 -11.09 -5.24
C PHE A 279 8.25 -10.04 -6.25
N ALA A 280 7.36 -10.45 -7.14
CA ALA A 280 6.99 -9.70 -8.34
C ALA A 280 5.78 -8.76 -8.14
N ILE A 281 5.10 -8.83 -6.99
CA ILE A 281 4.12 -7.83 -6.56
C ILE A 281 4.70 -7.11 -5.34
N LEU A 282 5.08 -5.84 -5.50
CA LEU A 282 5.75 -5.06 -4.46
C LEU A 282 4.78 -4.01 -3.89
N LYS A 283 4.31 -4.20 -2.65
CA LYS A 283 3.43 -3.21 -2.00
C LYS A 283 4.20 -2.06 -1.40
N VAL A 284 3.68 -0.85 -1.62
CA VAL A 284 4.21 0.40 -1.09
C VAL A 284 3.08 1.29 -0.61
N GLY A 285 3.25 1.91 0.56
CA GLY A 285 2.23 2.80 1.14
C GLY A 285 2.88 3.89 1.98
N PRO A 286 3.39 3.58 3.19
CA PRO A 286 4.06 4.55 4.05
C PRO A 286 5.13 5.40 3.37
N ALA A 287 5.99 4.85 2.51
CA ALA A 287 7.02 5.64 1.82
C ALA A 287 6.43 6.74 0.92
N LEU A 288 5.24 6.51 0.34
CA LEU A 288 4.59 7.51 -0.52
C LEU A 288 4.05 8.68 0.30
N THR A 289 3.33 8.41 1.38
CA THR A 289 2.81 9.45 2.27
C THR A 289 3.91 10.10 3.12
N PHE A 290 4.99 9.38 3.41
CA PHE A 290 6.20 9.91 4.04
C PHE A 290 6.91 10.90 3.11
N ALA A 291 7.12 10.56 1.84
CA ALA A 291 7.71 11.47 0.84
C ALA A 291 6.82 12.71 0.62
N MET A 292 5.50 12.53 0.60
CA MET A 292 4.56 13.64 0.57
C MET A 292 4.70 14.55 1.80
N ARG A 293 4.77 13.96 3.01
CA ARG A 293 4.97 14.69 4.26
C ARG A 293 6.28 15.46 4.25
N GLU A 294 7.38 14.87 3.79
CA GLU A 294 8.66 15.57 3.61
C GLU A 294 8.50 16.80 2.73
N ALA A 295 7.86 16.65 1.56
CA ALA A 295 7.63 17.79 0.67
C ALA A 295 6.81 18.89 1.34
N LEU A 296 5.71 18.55 2.01
CA LEU A 296 4.86 19.50 2.71
C LEU A 296 5.61 20.19 3.87
N PHE A 297 6.44 19.44 4.59
CA PHE A 297 7.27 20.00 5.68
C PHE A 297 8.36 20.92 5.17
N ASN A 298 8.96 20.60 4.03
CA ASN A 298 9.94 21.43 3.37
C ASN A 298 9.31 22.70 2.80
N LEU A 299 8.11 22.60 2.21
CA LEU A 299 7.33 23.76 1.78
C LEU A 299 6.94 24.65 2.96
N ALA A 300 6.51 24.09 4.09
CA ALA A 300 6.21 24.87 5.29
C ALA A 300 7.44 25.61 5.83
N ALA A 301 8.64 25.01 5.73
CA ALA A 301 9.87 25.73 6.09
C ALA A 301 10.18 26.87 5.11
N ILE A 302 9.92 26.70 3.81
CA ILE A 302 10.03 27.78 2.83
C ILE A 302 9.00 28.89 3.12
N GLU A 303 7.78 28.54 3.50
CA GLU A 303 6.76 29.52 3.88
C GLU A 303 7.21 30.38 5.07
N ASP A 304 7.82 29.77 6.09
CA ASP A 304 8.31 30.48 7.28
C ASP A 304 9.39 31.53 6.95
N GLU A 305 10.17 31.33 5.87
CA GLU A 305 11.17 32.29 5.40
C GLU A 305 10.57 33.42 4.53
N LEU A 306 9.44 33.18 3.87
CA LEU A 306 8.86 34.08 2.87
C LEU A 306 7.66 34.88 3.37
N VAL A 307 6.90 34.32 4.30
CA VAL A 307 5.60 34.83 4.71
C VAL A 307 5.68 35.28 6.15
N ALA A 308 5.20 36.49 6.43
CA ALA A 308 5.13 36.98 7.80
C ALA A 308 4.30 36.02 8.66
N SER A 309 4.76 35.75 9.88
CA SER A 309 4.14 34.75 10.79
C SER A 309 2.62 34.89 10.93
N ALA A 310 2.08 36.11 10.97
CA ALA A 310 0.63 36.37 11.06
C ALA A 310 -0.20 35.93 9.84
N HIS A 311 0.45 35.55 8.74
CA HIS A 311 -0.16 35.08 7.50
C HIS A 311 0.30 33.67 7.09
N SER A 312 1.21 33.05 7.87
CA SER A 312 1.68 31.68 7.63
C SER A 312 0.59 30.66 7.95
N SER A 313 0.60 29.53 7.25
CA SER A 313 -0.31 28.41 7.52
C SER A 313 -0.07 27.75 8.88
N HIS A 314 1.13 27.91 9.46
CA HIS A 314 1.60 27.14 10.62
C HIS A 314 1.43 25.62 10.46
N PHE A 315 1.54 25.11 9.23
CA PHE A 315 1.16 23.75 8.84
C PHE A 315 1.70 22.65 9.77
N LYS A 316 3.01 22.68 10.08
CA LYS A 316 3.64 21.69 10.97
C LYS A 316 3.04 21.71 12.38
N GLN A 317 2.81 22.91 12.93
CA GLN A 317 2.26 23.07 14.28
C GLN A 317 0.79 22.63 14.32
N CYS A 318 0.01 22.92 13.27
CA CYS A 318 -1.36 22.46 13.13
C CYS A 318 -1.44 20.93 13.24
N ILE A 319 -0.61 20.21 12.50
CA ILE A 319 -0.58 18.74 12.54
C ILE A 319 -0.13 18.23 13.91
N GLU A 320 0.91 18.84 14.49
CA GLU A 320 1.43 18.46 15.81
C GLU A 320 0.34 18.53 16.88
N ASN A 321 -0.44 19.62 16.87
CA ASN A 321 -1.57 19.81 17.78
C ASN A 321 -2.65 18.74 17.55
N GLN A 322 -3.07 18.52 16.29
CA GLN A 322 -4.09 17.52 15.95
C GLN A 322 -3.68 16.11 16.39
N MET A 323 -2.45 15.71 16.12
CA MET A 323 -1.95 14.42 16.57
C MET A 323 -1.90 14.31 18.09
N ARG A 324 -1.59 15.38 18.83
CA ARG A 324 -1.59 15.35 20.30
C ARG A 324 -3.00 15.28 20.90
N GLU A 325 -3.94 16.02 20.33
CA GLU A 325 -5.33 16.07 20.79
C GLU A 325 -6.09 14.78 20.48
N HIS A 326 -5.73 14.10 19.38
CA HIS A 326 -6.38 12.88 18.92
C HIS A 326 -5.39 11.71 18.76
N PRO A 327 -4.81 11.16 19.85
CA PRO A 327 -3.65 10.28 19.76
C PRO A 327 -3.95 8.83 19.32
N GLN A 328 -5.21 8.48 19.05
CA GLN A 328 -5.66 7.09 18.83
C GLN A 328 -4.91 6.35 17.73
N TYR A 329 -4.44 7.05 16.69
CA TYR A 329 -3.77 6.42 15.54
C TYR A 329 -2.27 6.19 15.74
N TRP A 330 -1.66 6.76 16.78
CA TRP A 330 -0.21 6.63 17.02
C TRP A 330 0.17 6.19 18.42
N GLN A 331 -0.67 6.38 19.45
CA GLN A 331 -0.31 6.13 20.86
C GLN A 331 0.14 4.70 21.17
N LYS A 332 -0.37 3.71 20.42
CA LYS A 332 0.01 2.31 20.57
C LYS A 332 1.38 1.99 19.94
N TYR A 333 1.92 2.90 19.13
CA TYR A 333 3.15 2.71 18.35
C TYR A 333 4.29 3.57 18.88
N TYR A 334 4.03 4.83 19.24
CA TYR A 334 5.10 5.73 19.68
C TYR A 334 5.18 5.81 21.20
N HIS A 335 6.19 5.17 21.75
CA HIS A 335 6.49 5.12 23.18
C HIS A 335 7.58 6.12 23.58
N GLY A 336 7.95 6.14 24.86
CA GLY A 336 8.98 7.02 25.40
C GLY A 336 8.47 8.38 25.89
N ASN A 337 9.40 9.31 26.11
CA ASN A 337 9.11 10.65 26.62
C ASN A 337 8.51 11.59 25.55
N GLU A 338 8.05 12.78 25.96
CA GLU A 338 7.41 13.75 25.05
C GLU A 338 8.28 14.11 23.83
N SER A 339 9.60 14.27 24.00
CA SER A 339 10.51 14.59 22.90
C SER A 339 10.64 13.43 21.91
N GLN A 340 10.71 12.19 22.41
CA GLN A 340 10.77 10.97 21.59
C GLN A 340 9.46 10.76 20.83
N GLN A 341 8.32 10.98 21.49
CA GLN A 341 7.01 10.90 20.84
C GLN A 341 6.84 12.01 19.80
N ARG A 342 7.28 13.25 20.09
CA ARG A 342 7.25 14.35 19.11
C ARG A 342 8.08 14.02 17.88
N PHE A 343 9.29 13.49 18.06
CA PHE A 343 10.12 13.02 16.97
C PHE A 343 9.37 11.96 16.14
N SER A 344 8.81 10.95 16.79
CA SER A 344 8.14 9.85 16.12
C SER A 344 6.89 10.31 15.34
N ARG A 345 6.08 11.21 15.91
CA ARG A 345 4.92 11.81 15.21
C ARG A 345 5.31 12.52 13.92
N CYS A 346 6.50 13.14 13.89
CA CYS A 346 6.94 13.96 12.76
C CYS A 346 7.78 13.18 11.73
N TYR A 347 8.58 12.21 12.17
CA TYR A 347 9.70 11.68 11.39
C TYR A 347 9.78 10.15 11.34
N SER A 348 8.94 9.42 12.09
CA SER A 348 8.95 7.95 12.08
C SER A 348 8.63 7.38 10.69
N PHE A 349 9.37 6.35 10.26
CA PHE A 349 9.08 5.61 9.02
C PHE A 349 7.74 4.86 9.06
N SER A 350 7.21 4.58 10.26
CA SER A 350 5.86 4.01 10.41
C SER A 350 4.74 4.96 9.95
N ASP A 351 5.04 6.25 9.73
CA ASP A 351 4.20 7.26 9.07
C ASP A 351 2.75 7.32 9.59
N ARG A 352 2.55 7.28 10.92
CA ARG A 352 1.20 7.30 11.53
C ARG A 352 0.48 8.64 11.36
N ILE A 353 1.20 9.69 10.96
CA ILE A 353 0.63 10.95 10.50
C ILE A 353 -0.34 10.78 9.32
N ARG A 354 -0.21 9.70 8.53
CA ARG A 354 -1.09 9.46 7.36
C ARG A 354 -2.57 9.38 7.66
N TYR A 355 -2.93 9.01 8.89
CA TYR A 355 -4.33 8.91 9.33
C TYR A 355 -4.96 10.26 9.67
N TYR A 356 -4.16 11.34 9.71
CA TYR A 356 -4.63 12.69 10.05
C TYR A 356 -4.82 13.57 8.82
N TRP A 357 -4.35 13.16 7.63
CA TRP A 357 -4.51 13.96 6.41
C TRP A 357 -5.97 14.31 6.04
N PRO A 358 -6.98 13.47 6.34
CA PRO A 358 -8.38 13.85 6.10
C PRO A 358 -8.94 14.91 7.05
N ASP A 359 -8.21 15.30 8.11
CA ASP A 359 -8.69 16.31 9.06
C ASP A 359 -8.88 17.68 8.39
N GLU A 360 -10.04 18.30 8.58
CA GLU A 360 -10.41 19.56 7.94
C GLU A 360 -9.45 20.70 8.29
N THR A 361 -8.92 20.71 9.52
CA THR A 361 -7.96 21.73 9.97
C THR A 361 -6.64 21.59 9.22
N ILE A 362 -6.16 20.36 9.06
CA ILE A 362 -4.93 20.06 8.30
C ILE A 362 -5.12 20.38 6.82
N LEU A 363 -6.26 20.03 6.23
CA LEU A 363 -6.59 20.35 4.84
C LEU A 363 -6.61 21.87 4.60
N GLN A 364 -7.22 22.63 5.52
CA GLN A 364 -7.25 24.09 5.43
C GLN A 364 -5.84 24.71 5.57
N ALA A 365 -5.01 24.17 6.47
CA ALA A 365 -3.63 24.61 6.62
C ALA A 365 -2.81 24.31 5.35
N GLN A 366 -2.98 23.13 4.73
CA GLN A 366 -2.34 22.80 3.46
C GLN A 366 -2.77 23.74 2.33
N ALA A 367 -4.07 24.03 2.22
CA ALA A 367 -4.59 24.95 1.21
C ALA A 367 -3.99 26.37 1.38
N THR A 368 -3.87 26.83 2.63
CA THR A 368 -3.23 28.10 2.97
C THR A 368 -1.75 28.10 2.59
N LEU A 369 -1.01 27.05 2.94
CA LEU A 369 0.40 26.86 2.57
C LEU A 369 0.59 26.95 1.05
N PHE A 370 -0.20 26.21 0.28
CA PHE A 370 -0.13 26.22 -1.19
C PHE A 370 -0.49 27.58 -1.77
N SER A 371 -1.56 28.22 -1.30
CA SER A 371 -1.96 29.55 -1.74
C SER A 371 -0.86 30.59 -1.49
N ASN A 372 -0.25 30.56 -0.32
CA ASN A 372 0.84 31.46 0.03
C ASN A 372 2.04 31.27 -0.90
N LEU A 373 2.54 30.04 -1.05
CA LEU A 373 3.72 29.78 -1.87
C LEU A 373 3.50 30.01 -3.37
N SER A 374 2.27 29.82 -3.86
CA SER A 374 1.91 30.18 -5.24
C SER A 374 1.94 31.70 -5.44
N ARG A 375 1.48 32.48 -4.46
CA ARG A 375 1.46 33.95 -4.53
C ARG A 375 2.85 34.58 -4.44
N TYR A 376 3.68 34.10 -3.52
CA TYR A 376 5.02 34.67 -3.29
C TYR A 376 6.06 34.17 -4.31
N SER A 377 5.78 33.04 -4.99
CA SER A 377 6.71 32.29 -5.84
C SER A 377 7.94 31.80 -5.06
N ILE A 378 8.30 30.52 -5.20
CA ILE A 378 9.41 29.93 -4.46
C ILE A 378 10.75 30.35 -5.10
N PRO A 379 11.63 31.09 -4.39
CA PRO A 379 12.97 31.39 -4.90
C PRO A 379 13.81 30.13 -5.08
N LEU A 380 14.54 30.05 -6.19
CA LEU A 380 15.38 28.90 -6.52
C LEU A 380 16.38 28.49 -5.43
N PRO A 381 17.04 29.40 -4.68
CA PRO A 381 17.94 28.99 -3.59
C PRO A 381 17.20 28.27 -2.45
N LEU A 382 15.99 28.71 -2.10
CA LEU A 382 15.16 28.03 -1.09
C LEU A 382 14.71 26.66 -1.61
N LEU A 383 14.31 26.58 -2.88
CA LEU A 383 13.96 25.29 -3.49
C LEU A 383 15.16 24.33 -3.47
N SER A 384 16.34 24.79 -3.86
CA SER A 384 17.58 23.98 -3.82
C SER A 384 17.95 23.53 -2.41
N GLN A 385 17.66 24.34 -1.38
CA GLN A 385 17.98 24.04 0.02
C GLN A 385 17.07 22.96 0.60
N TYR A 386 15.77 23.01 0.30
CA TYR A 386 14.76 22.16 0.94
C TYR A 386 14.25 21.02 0.05
N LEU A 387 14.33 21.16 -1.26
CA LEU A 387 13.87 20.16 -2.25
C LEU A 387 14.88 20.05 -3.40
N PRO A 388 16.11 19.57 -3.15
CA PRO A 388 17.21 19.61 -4.11
C PRO A 388 16.92 18.85 -5.42
N GLU A 389 16.32 17.66 -5.34
CA GLU A 389 15.94 16.88 -6.53
C GLU A 389 14.90 17.62 -7.37
N GLN A 390 13.85 18.15 -6.72
CA GLN A 390 12.81 18.92 -7.41
C GLN A 390 13.38 20.23 -7.99
N PHE A 391 14.37 20.84 -7.34
CA PHE A 391 15.09 21.99 -7.90
C PHE A 391 15.74 21.63 -9.25
N HIS A 392 16.41 20.48 -9.35
CA HIS A 392 16.99 20.02 -10.62
C HIS A 392 15.90 19.84 -11.69
N HIS A 393 14.79 19.16 -11.35
CA HIS A 393 13.67 18.98 -12.29
C HIS A 393 13.03 20.30 -12.73
N VAL A 394 12.88 21.28 -11.84
CA VAL A 394 12.40 22.64 -12.20
C VAL A 394 13.38 23.34 -13.14
N ARG A 395 14.69 23.23 -12.89
CA ARG A 395 15.74 23.84 -13.72
C ARG A 395 15.82 23.25 -15.12
N GLU A 396 15.48 21.98 -15.25
CA GLU A 396 15.42 21.26 -16.52
C GLU A 396 14.07 21.41 -17.24
N GLY A 397 13.09 22.07 -16.60
CA GLY A 397 11.76 22.28 -17.16
C GLY A 397 10.88 21.02 -17.17
N LEU A 398 11.24 19.99 -16.39
CA LEU A 398 10.48 18.76 -16.26
C LEU A 398 9.21 18.95 -15.41
N ILE A 399 9.27 19.86 -14.43
CA ILE A 399 8.14 20.23 -13.58
C ILE A 399 8.08 21.75 -13.36
N SER A 400 6.91 22.27 -13.00
CA SER A 400 6.77 23.66 -12.54
C SER A 400 7.20 23.81 -11.08
N ALA A 401 7.56 25.02 -10.66
CA ALA A 401 7.84 25.36 -9.26
C ALA A 401 6.57 25.53 -8.39
N GLU A 402 5.39 25.16 -8.89
CA GLU A 402 4.14 25.22 -8.15
C GLU A 402 4.16 24.24 -6.96
N PRO A 403 3.68 24.62 -5.76
CA PRO A 403 3.80 23.81 -4.54
C PRO A 403 3.28 22.39 -4.71
N LYS A 404 2.11 22.23 -5.34
CA LYS A 404 1.52 20.92 -5.60
C LYS A 404 2.40 20.07 -6.53
N ALA A 405 2.94 20.65 -7.60
CA ALA A 405 3.81 19.93 -8.54
C ALA A 405 5.08 19.41 -7.86
N LEU A 406 5.65 20.18 -6.94
CA LEU A 406 6.80 19.75 -6.12
C LEU A 406 6.46 18.55 -5.22
N VAL A 407 5.30 18.57 -4.57
CA VAL A 407 4.83 17.43 -3.75
C VAL A 407 4.61 16.19 -4.61
N ILE A 408 3.95 16.34 -5.76
CA ILE A 408 3.72 15.25 -6.70
C ILE A 408 5.05 14.64 -7.19
N ASP A 409 6.02 15.45 -7.60
CA ASP A 409 7.32 14.93 -8.04
C ASP A 409 8.09 14.24 -6.89
N LYS A 410 7.97 14.72 -5.65
CA LYS A 410 8.56 14.05 -4.49
C LYS A 410 7.96 12.66 -4.25
N ILE A 411 6.65 12.50 -4.43
CA ILE A 411 6.01 11.17 -4.36
C ILE A 411 6.46 10.30 -5.54
N ARG A 412 6.49 10.86 -6.76
CA ARG A 412 6.96 10.16 -7.96
C ARG A 412 8.41 9.73 -7.86
N GLN A 413 9.25 10.42 -7.09
CA GLN A 413 10.61 9.98 -6.80
C GLN A 413 10.63 8.56 -6.21
N VAL A 414 9.73 8.24 -5.28
CA VAL A 414 9.60 6.88 -4.72
C VAL A 414 9.07 5.92 -5.79
N LEU A 415 8.00 6.31 -6.51
CA LEU A 415 7.38 5.45 -7.53
C LEU A 415 8.34 5.09 -8.67
N ARG A 416 9.27 5.99 -9.05
CA ARG A 416 10.29 5.74 -10.08
C ARG A 416 11.20 4.55 -9.71
N SER A 417 11.58 4.40 -8.44
CA SER A 417 12.39 3.27 -7.98
C SER A 417 11.66 1.93 -8.16
N TYR A 418 10.37 1.88 -7.80
CA TYR A 418 9.52 0.72 -7.98
C TYR A 418 9.25 0.41 -9.45
N SER A 419 8.93 1.43 -10.23
CA SER A 419 8.65 1.31 -11.66
C SER A 419 9.85 0.74 -12.40
N LYS A 420 11.06 1.28 -12.16
CA LYS A 420 12.30 0.78 -12.76
C LYS A 420 12.59 -0.69 -12.44
N ALA A 421 12.26 -1.15 -11.23
CA ALA A 421 12.42 -2.54 -10.85
C ALA A 421 11.37 -3.46 -11.52
N CYS A 422 10.13 -3.00 -11.64
CA CYS A 422 9.03 -3.76 -12.21
C CYS A 422 9.02 -3.76 -13.75
N HIS A 423 9.61 -2.73 -14.36
CA HIS A 423 9.62 -2.48 -15.79
C HIS A 423 11.02 -2.08 -16.27
N PRO A 424 12.00 -3.02 -16.30
CA PRO A 424 13.41 -2.69 -16.58
C PRO A 424 13.68 -2.22 -18.02
N ASN A 425 12.68 -2.23 -18.90
CA ASN A 425 12.78 -1.83 -20.30
C ASN A 425 12.13 -0.46 -20.59
N ILE A 426 11.68 0.26 -19.55
CA ILE A 426 11.13 1.62 -19.64
C ILE A 426 12.25 2.65 -19.44
#